data_AF-A0A7W1UZ67-F1
#
_entry.id   AF-A0A7W1UZ67-F1
#
_cell.length_a   1.000
_cell.length_b   1.000
_cell.length_c   1.000
_cell.angle_alpha   90.00
_cell.angle_beta   90.00
_cell.angle_gamma   90.00
#
_symmetry.space_group_name_H-M   'P 1'
#
loop_
_entity.id
_entity.type
_entity.pdbx_description
1 polymer ?
#
loop_
_entity_poly.entity_id
_entity_poly.type
_entity_poly.pdbx_seq_one_letter_code
_entity_poly.pdbx_strand_id
1 'polypeptide(L)'
;MINLQKALISAVFIALFFSCSKTENKLTGDLYFVLLDASNYQIISEDRRRDYKETAERLASEDSLNKPQQELVRKYEFLRRNDVLDKPKIFVKTPSGKVEEIYISLEKFKTISEYSLQKLIENNQRVYLEMQIDSSEDGLAIANKMLTIQIKDGQTFYKQN
;
A
#
# COMPACT_ATOMS: atom_id res chain seq x y z
N MET A 1 43.00 -38.68 28.33
CA MET A 1 43.37 -37.74 27.25
C MET A 1 42.19 -37.60 26.30
N ILE A 2 41.35 -36.58 26.52
CA ILE A 2 40.22 -36.30 25.63
C ILE A 2 40.76 -35.49 24.44
N ASN A 3 40.51 -35.99 23.25
CA ASN A 3 41.10 -35.54 21.98
C ASN A 3 40.67 -34.09 21.66
N LEU A 4 41.58 -33.13 21.91
CA LEU A 4 41.37 -31.69 21.75
C LEU A 4 41.05 -31.28 20.29
N GLN A 5 41.39 -32.13 19.31
CA GLN A 5 41.09 -31.88 17.89
C GLN A 5 39.62 -32.11 17.50
N LYS A 6 38.84 -32.87 18.28
CA LYS A 6 37.41 -33.11 17.96
C LYS A 6 36.50 -31.99 18.44
N ALA A 7 36.96 -31.15 19.37
CA ALA A 7 36.17 -30.03 19.90
C ALA A 7 36.13 -28.82 18.94
N LEU A 8 37.12 -28.66 18.07
CA LEU A 8 37.21 -27.52 17.14
C LEU A 8 36.33 -27.68 15.90
N ILE A 9 36.08 -28.90 15.45
CA ILE A 9 35.24 -29.16 14.25
C ILE A 9 33.75 -29.04 14.57
N SER A 10 33.36 -29.24 15.84
CA SER A 10 31.95 -29.13 16.27
C SER A 10 31.46 -27.69 16.47
N ALA A 11 32.35 -26.70 16.51
CA ALA A 11 31.98 -25.30 16.73
C ALA A 11 31.68 -24.53 15.41
N VAL A 12 32.14 -25.03 14.26
CA VAL A 12 31.97 -24.34 12.96
C VAL A 12 30.62 -24.65 12.30
N PHE A 13 29.95 -25.75 12.67
CA PHE A 13 28.68 -26.14 12.04
C PHE A 13 27.43 -25.46 12.62
N ILE A 14 27.55 -24.71 13.72
CA ILE A 14 26.39 -24.08 14.41
C ILE A 14 26.15 -22.64 13.92
N ALA A 15 27.09 -22.02 13.20
CA ALA A 15 26.96 -20.62 12.78
C ALA A 15 26.26 -20.40 11.42
N LEU A 16 25.89 -21.46 10.68
CA LEU A 16 25.41 -21.33 9.29
C LEU A 16 23.88 -21.24 9.11
N PHE A 17 23.08 -21.26 10.18
CA PHE A 17 21.61 -21.34 10.05
C PHE A 17 20.82 -20.06 10.38
N PHE A 18 21.49 -18.91 10.57
CA PHE A 18 20.81 -17.63 10.84
C PHE A 18 20.87 -16.61 9.70
N SER A 19 21.01 -17.04 8.45
CA SER A 19 20.72 -16.14 7.32
C SER A 19 19.21 -16.12 7.06
N CYS A 20 18.46 -15.52 7.98
CA CYS A 20 17.07 -15.15 7.75
C CYS A 20 17.06 -14.00 6.72
N SER A 21 16.99 -14.34 5.42
CA SER A 21 16.75 -13.33 4.40
C SER A 21 15.36 -12.76 4.63
N LYS A 22 15.24 -11.44 4.89
CA LYS A 22 13.95 -10.75 4.83
C LYS A 22 13.38 -11.00 3.44
N THR A 23 12.35 -11.82 3.34
CA THR A 23 11.62 -12.03 2.10
C THR A 23 10.94 -10.71 1.78
N GLU A 24 11.49 -9.94 0.84
CA GLU A 24 10.86 -8.73 0.36
C GLU A 24 9.55 -9.12 -0.33
N ASN A 25 8.41 -8.70 0.23
CA ASN A 25 7.11 -9.02 -0.34
C ASN A 25 6.90 -8.16 -1.60
N LYS A 26 7.09 -8.77 -2.77
CA LYS A 26 6.90 -8.10 -4.06
C LYS A 26 5.45 -8.23 -4.51
N LEU A 27 4.82 -7.11 -4.86
CA LEU A 27 3.52 -7.07 -5.51
C LEU A 27 3.68 -6.60 -6.96
N THR A 28 3.00 -7.29 -7.87
CA THR A 28 2.97 -6.97 -9.29
C THR A 28 1.53 -6.91 -9.76
N GLY A 29 1.22 -5.99 -10.67
CA GLY A 29 -0.09 -5.90 -11.26
C GLY A 29 -0.24 -4.67 -12.14
N ASP A 30 -1.48 -4.41 -12.56
CA ASP A 30 -1.80 -3.28 -13.40
C ASP A 30 -2.53 -2.21 -12.61
N LEU A 31 -2.24 -0.94 -12.92
CA LEU A 31 -2.97 0.18 -12.37
C LEU A 31 -4.46 0.05 -12.69
N TYR A 32 -5.27 0.16 -11.65
CA TYR A 32 -6.71 0.08 -11.72
C TYR A 32 -7.29 1.46 -11.40
N PHE A 33 -7.90 2.11 -12.40
CA PHE A 33 -8.44 3.46 -12.24
C PHE A 33 -9.78 3.43 -11.52
N VAL A 34 -9.91 4.21 -10.44
CA VAL A 34 -11.20 4.47 -9.79
C VAL A 34 -11.57 5.93 -10.05
N LEU A 35 -12.58 6.14 -10.89
CA LEU A 35 -12.94 7.45 -11.45
C LEU A 35 -13.42 8.47 -10.41
N LEU A 36 -13.94 8.00 -9.27
CA LEU A 36 -14.50 8.82 -8.21
C LEU A 36 -14.05 8.29 -6.84
N ASP A 37 -12.75 8.35 -6.54
CA ASP A 37 -12.24 8.03 -5.21
C ASP A 37 -12.00 9.29 -4.36
N ALA A 38 -13.06 9.75 -3.71
CA ALA A 38 -13.00 10.86 -2.74
C ALA A 38 -12.23 10.51 -1.46
N SER A 39 -11.83 9.25 -1.26
CA SER A 39 -11.16 8.79 -0.04
C SER A 39 -9.64 8.94 -0.06
N ASN A 40 -9.11 9.54 -1.12
CA ASN A 40 -7.70 9.92 -1.22
C ASN A 40 -7.42 11.20 -0.42
N TYR A 41 -7.16 11.03 0.89
CA TYR A 41 -7.04 12.10 1.89
C TYR A 41 -6.00 13.19 1.56
N GLN A 42 -4.93 12.87 0.84
CA GLN A 42 -3.92 13.86 0.44
C GLN A 42 -4.31 14.69 -0.80
N ILE A 43 -5.34 14.28 -1.54
CA ILE A 43 -5.83 14.96 -2.76
C ILE A 43 -6.94 15.98 -2.41
N ILE A 44 -7.50 15.90 -1.20
CA ILE A 44 -8.41 16.92 -0.66
C ILE A 44 -7.61 18.09 -0.07
N SER A 45 -8.22 19.28 -0.03
CA SER A 45 -7.59 20.50 0.49
C SER A 45 -7.13 20.34 1.94
N GLU A 46 -6.13 21.12 2.35
CA GLU A 46 -5.67 21.18 3.74
C GLU A 46 -6.80 21.39 4.74
N ASP A 47 -7.75 22.27 4.39
CA ASP A 47 -8.93 22.51 5.21
C ASP A 47 -9.79 21.25 5.36
N ARG A 48 -10.04 20.51 4.27
CA ARG A 48 -10.82 19.26 4.35
C ARG A 48 -10.08 18.16 5.10
N ARG A 49 -8.74 18.12 5.04
CA ARG A 49 -7.93 17.20 5.86
C ARG A 49 -8.10 17.53 7.34
N ARG A 50 -7.98 18.81 7.69
CA ARG A 50 -8.19 19.31 9.05
C ARG A 50 -9.58 19.00 9.55
N ASP A 51 -10.62 19.30 8.77
CA ASP A 51 -12.02 19.02 9.10
C ASP A 51 -12.24 17.52 9.38
N TYR A 52 -11.68 16.64 8.55
CA TYR A 52 -11.79 15.19 8.74
C TYR A 52 -11.09 14.74 10.02
N LYS A 53 -9.88 15.25 10.30
CA LYS A 53 -9.13 14.97 11.53
C LYS A 53 -9.92 15.44 12.75
N GLU A 54 -10.31 16.71 12.78
CA GLU A 54 -11.03 17.32 13.91
C GLU A 54 -12.38 16.63 14.13
N THR A 55 -13.08 16.27 13.05
CA THR A 55 -14.33 15.50 13.13
C THR A 55 -14.08 14.12 13.74
N ALA A 56 -13.06 13.40 13.29
CA ALA A 56 -12.74 12.08 13.83
C ALA A 56 -12.36 12.14 15.32
N GLU A 57 -11.50 13.09 15.70
CA GLU A 57 -11.07 13.29 17.09
C GLU A 57 -12.23 13.71 18.00
N ARG A 58 -13.12 14.59 17.52
CA ARG A 58 -14.34 14.98 18.24
C ARG A 58 -15.28 13.79 18.43
N LEU A 59 -15.58 13.04 17.36
CA LEU A 59 -16.44 11.86 17.42
C LEU A 59 -15.86 10.77 18.33
N ALA A 60 -14.52 10.62 18.39
CA ALA A 60 -13.88 9.66 19.28
C ALA A 60 -14.13 9.94 20.78
N SER A 61 -14.53 11.17 21.13
CA SER A 61 -14.89 11.58 22.49
C SER A 61 -16.39 11.49 22.81
N GLU A 62 -17.24 11.11 21.84
CA GLU A 62 -18.69 11.00 22.05
C GLU A 62 -19.07 9.65 22.67
N ASP A 63 -19.99 9.68 23.64
CA ASP A 63 -20.48 8.47 24.33
C ASP A 63 -21.32 7.54 23.43
N SER A 64 -21.82 8.06 22.30
CA SER A 64 -22.62 7.28 21.36
C SER A 64 -22.42 7.76 19.92
N LEU A 65 -22.11 6.81 19.04
CA LEU A 65 -21.91 7.06 17.61
C LEU A 65 -22.87 6.24 16.76
N ASN A 66 -23.41 6.84 15.71
CA ASN A 66 -24.11 6.09 14.66
C ASN A 66 -23.11 5.30 13.78
N LYS A 67 -23.63 4.35 12.97
CA LYS A 67 -22.76 3.45 12.17
C LYS A 67 -21.75 4.19 11.27
N PRO A 68 -22.16 5.20 10.46
CA PRO A 68 -21.20 5.98 9.67
C PRO A 68 -20.11 6.67 10.51
N GLN A 69 -20.47 7.25 11.66
CA GLN A 69 -19.50 7.89 12.55
C GLN A 69 -18.51 6.88 13.13
N GLN A 70 -18.99 5.70 13.54
CA GLN A 70 -18.12 4.61 14.01
C GLN A 70 -17.13 4.18 12.92
N GLU A 71 -17.60 4.06 11.68
CA GLU A 71 -16.75 3.71 10.54
C GLU A 71 -15.68 4.77 10.28
N LEU A 72 -16.05 6.06 10.35
CA LEU A 72 -15.12 7.17 10.20
C LEU A 72 -14.03 7.14 11.28
N VAL A 73 -14.40 7.02 12.55
CA VAL A 73 -13.44 6.97 13.67
C VAL A 73 -12.53 5.76 13.54
N ARG A 74 -13.09 4.57 13.24
CA ARG A 74 -12.30 3.35 13.01
C ARG A 74 -11.30 3.52 11.89
N LYS A 75 -11.72 4.09 10.76
CA LYS A 75 -10.86 4.35 9.62
C LYS A 75 -9.76 5.34 9.96
N TYR A 76 -10.09 6.45 10.63
CA TYR A 76 -9.10 7.44 11.05
C TYR A 76 -8.04 6.83 11.97
N GLU A 77 -8.46 6.13 13.03
CA GLU A 77 -7.54 5.46 13.97
C GLU A 77 -6.67 4.41 13.28
N PHE A 78 -7.26 3.63 12.38
CA PHE A 78 -6.52 2.65 11.59
C PHE A 78 -5.44 3.30 10.71
N LEU A 79 -5.76 4.38 9.99
CA LEU A 79 -4.78 5.09 9.16
C LEU A 79 -3.69 5.76 10.01
N ARG A 80 -4.07 6.31 11.18
CA ARG A 80 -3.16 6.98 12.12
C ARG A 80 -2.17 5.99 12.74
N ARG A 81 -2.64 4.84 13.24
CA ARG A 81 -1.79 3.82 13.86
C ARG A 81 -0.80 3.18 12.89
N ASN A 82 -1.15 3.15 11.59
CA ASN A 82 -0.30 2.59 10.54
C ASN A 82 0.58 3.64 9.83
N ASP A 83 0.60 4.91 10.28
CA ASP A 83 1.39 6.00 9.69
C ASP A 83 1.16 6.15 8.16
N VAL A 84 -0.11 6.04 7.75
CA VAL A 84 -0.55 6.18 6.35
C VAL A 84 -1.62 7.24 6.16
N LEU A 85 -2.00 7.95 7.22
CA LEU A 85 -3.00 9.03 7.14
C LEU A 85 -2.66 10.05 6.05
N ASP A 86 -1.36 10.35 5.89
CA ASP A 86 -0.82 11.28 4.92
C ASP A 86 -0.32 10.63 3.62
N LYS A 87 -0.74 9.39 3.33
CA LYS A 87 -0.36 8.70 2.10
C LYS A 87 -1.56 8.60 1.17
N PRO A 88 -1.47 9.07 -0.09
CA PRO A 88 -2.46 8.72 -1.07
C PRO A 88 -2.42 7.20 -1.34
N LYS A 89 -3.50 6.71 -1.92
CA LYS A 89 -3.66 5.32 -2.31
C LYS A 89 -3.94 5.19 -3.79
N ILE A 90 -3.53 4.03 -4.31
CA ILE A 90 -3.83 3.57 -5.67
C ILE A 90 -4.48 2.19 -5.58
N PHE A 91 -5.09 1.77 -6.68
CA PHE A 91 -5.61 0.41 -6.81
C PHE A 91 -4.81 -0.35 -7.84
N VAL A 92 -4.49 -1.60 -7.54
CA VAL A 92 -3.69 -2.47 -8.41
C VAL A 92 -4.45 -3.77 -8.64
N LYS A 93 -4.73 -4.08 -9.90
CA LYS A 93 -5.28 -5.37 -10.30
C LYS A 93 -4.14 -6.37 -10.46
N THR A 94 -4.11 -7.35 -9.57
CA THR A 94 -3.13 -8.44 -9.58
C THR A 94 -3.40 -9.45 -10.70
N PRO A 95 -2.43 -10.31 -11.06
CA PRO A 95 -2.62 -11.37 -12.05
C PRO A 95 -3.74 -12.36 -11.73
N SER A 96 -4.08 -12.54 -10.44
CA SER A 96 -5.22 -13.37 -10.02
C SER A 96 -6.58 -12.71 -10.26
N GLY A 97 -6.59 -11.45 -10.71
CA GLY A 97 -7.79 -10.64 -10.91
C GLY A 97 -8.25 -9.88 -9.67
N LYS A 98 -7.63 -10.10 -8.50
CA LYS A 98 -7.90 -9.33 -7.27
C LYS A 98 -7.44 -7.89 -7.43
N VAL A 99 -8.26 -6.93 -7.00
CA VAL A 99 -7.88 -5.52 -6.89
C VAL A 99 -7.46 -5.23 -5.46
N GLU A 100 -6.25 -4.72 -5.29
CA GLU A 100 -5.68 -4.35 -3.99
C GLU A 100 -5.53 -2.84 -3.86
N GLU A 101 -5.86 -2.32 -2.68
CA GLU A 101 -5.62 -0.94 -2.29
C GLU A 101 -4.22 -0.81 -1.71
N ILE A 102 -3.38 0.03 -2.32
CA ILE A 102 -1.99 0.21 -1.91
C ILE A 102 -1.75 1.66 -1.53
N TYR A 103 -1.23 1.90 -0.32
CA TYR A 103 -0.81 3.22 0.13
C TYR A 103 0.60 3.51 -0.37
N ILE A 104 0.80 4.69 -0.97
CA ILE A 104 2.06 5.08 -1.61
C ILE A 104 2.47 6.50 -1.20
N SER A 105 3.71 6.88 -1.44
CA SER A 105 4.13 8.28 -1.20
C SER A 105 3.48 9.25 -2.18
N LEU A 106 3.31 10.51 -1.76
CA LEU A 106 2.77 11.56 -2.61
C LEU A 106 3.57 11.76 -3.90
N GLU A 107 4.89 11.63 -3.84
CA GLU A 107 5.77 11.70 -5.01
C GLU A 107 5.40 10.62 -6.05
N LYS A 108 5.29 9.35 -5.63
CA LYS A 108 4.93 8.25 -6.55
C LYS A 108 3.50 8.38 -7.05
N PHE A 109 2.60 8.88 -6.21
CA PHE A 109 1.25 9.19 -6.63
C PHE A 109 1.22 10.24 -7.74
N LYS A 110 1.99 11.33 -7.61
CA LYS A 110 2.09 12.34 -8.67
C LYS A 110 2.54 11.73 -10.00
N THR A 111 3.59 10.91 -9.99
CA THR A 111 4.05 10.18 -11.19
C THR A 111 2.93 9.32 -11.80
N ILE A 112 2.19 8.58 -10.98
CA ILE A 112 1.08 7.74 -11.46
C ILE A 112 -0.08 8.59 -11.98
N SER A 113 -0.33 9.76 -11.38
CA SER A 113 -1.43 10.66 -11.79
C SER A 113 -1.21 11.34 -13.14
N GLU A 114 0.01 11.30 -13.68
CA GLU A 114 0.31 11.81 -15.02
C GLU A 114 -0.28 10.93 -16.14
N TYR A 115 -0.59 9.66 -15.84
CA TYR A 115 -1.21 8.77 -16.80
C TYR A 115 -2.69 9.13 -17.01
N SER A 116 -3.04 9.49 -18.24
CA SER A 116 -4.42 9.75 -18.64
C SER A 116 -5.15 8.44 -18.96
N LEU A 117 -6.24 8.16 -18.22
CA LEU A 117 -7.12 7.03 -18.50
C LEU A 117 -7.61 7.04 -19.95
N GLN A 118 -8.02 8.21 -20.46
CA GLN A 118 -8.50 8.35 -21.83
C GLN A 118 -7.42 7.93 -22.85
N LYS A 119 -6.20 8.47 -22.72
CA LYS A 119 -5.10 8.13 -23.64
C LYS A 119 -4.74 6.65 -23.60
N LEU A 120 -4.75 6.04 -22.40
CA LEU A 120 -4.48 4.62 -22.25
C LEU A 120 -5.54 3.76 -22.95
N ILE A 121 -6.82 4.14 -22.84
CA ILE A 121 -7.92 3.44 -23.54
C ILE A 121 -7.79 3.60 -25.06
N GLU A 122 -7.59 4.83 -25.54
CA GLU A 122 -7.47 5.14 -26.97
C GLU A 122 -6.33 4.38 -27.64
N ASN A 123 -5.21 4.19 -26.93
CA ASN A 123 -4.03 3.50 -27.44
C ASN A 123 -4.03 1.99 -27.12
N ASN A 124 -5.07 1.45 -26.48
CA ASN A 124 -5.10 0.07 -25.97
C ASN A 124 -3.85 -0.29 -25.14
N GLN A 125 -3.57 0.55 -24.14
CA GLN A 125 -2.42 0.45 -23.25
C GLN A 125 -2.84 0.37 -21.78
N ARG A 126 -1.95 -0.19 -20.95
CA ARG A 126 -2.10 -0.28 -19.50
C ARG A 126 -0.81 0.12 -18.80
N VAL A 127 -0.92 0.54 -17.53
CA VAL A 127 0.24 0.85 -16.69
C VAL A 127 0.52 -0.36 -15.81
N TYR A 128 1.63 -1.03 -16.06
CA TYR A 128 2.14 -2.13 -15.27
C TYR A 128 3.03 -1.60 -14.13
N LEU A 129 2.83 -2.17 -12.94
CA LEU A 129 3.49 -1.77 -11.71
C LEU A 129 4.19 -2.98 -11.07
N GLU A 130 5.40 -2.75 -10.59
CA GLU A 130 6.07 -3.64 -9.64
C GLU A 130 6.53 -2.85 -8.43
N MET A 131 6.25 -3.37 -7.25
CA MET A 131 6.53 -2.68 -6.01
C MET A 131 6.91 -3.66 -4.90
N GLN A 132 7.72 -3.17 -3.98
CA GLN A 132 7.95 -3.81 -2.70
C GLN A 132 6.92 -3.27 -1.71
N ILE A 133 6.13 -4.17 -1.14
CA ILE A 133 5.09 -3.84 -0.17
C ILE A 133 5.47 -4.37 1.20
N ASP A 134 5.07 -3.64 2.24
CA ASP A 134 4.89 -4.22 3.56
C ASP A 134 3.39 -4.39 3.81
N SER A 135 3.04 -5.54 4.39
CA SER A 135 1.71 -5.76 4.92
C SER A 135 1.69 -5.34 6.38
N SER A 136 0.74 -4.48 6.78
CA SER A 136 0.53 -4.22 8.20
C SER A 136 -0.18 -5.40 8.87
N GLU A 137 -0.10 -5.47 10.20
CA GLU A 137 -0.85 -6.46 11.00
C GLU A 137 -2.36 -6.35 10.76
N ASP A 138 -2.84 -5.15 10.41
CA ASP A 138 -4.24 -4.90 10.09
C ASP A 138 -4.58 -5.14 8.60
N GLY A 139 -3.66 -5.74 7.82
CA GLY A 139 -3.89 -6.14 6.43
C GLY A 139 -3.76 -5.02 5.39
N LEU A 140 -3.15 -3.88 5.75
CA LEU A 140 -2.83 -2.83 4.77
C LEU A 140 -1.65 -3.22 3.90
N ALA A 141 -1.69 -2.89 2.62
CA ALA A 141 -0.51 -2.92 1.77
C ALA A 141 0.07 -1.51 1.60
N ILE A 142 1.33 -1.34 1.98
CA ILE A 142 2.05 -0.08 1.88
C ILE A 142 3.24 -0.30 0.95
N ALA A 143 3.32 0.45 -0.15
CA ALA A 143 4.48 0.37 -1.03
C ALA A 143 5.64 1.19 -0.46
N ASN A 144 6.70 0.50 -0.04
CA ASN A 144 7.94 1.14 0.39
C ASN A 144 8.79 1.58 -0.80
N LYS A 145 8.72 0.82 -1.89
CA LYS A 145 9.51 1.06 -3.08
C LYS A 145 8.73 0.72 -4.34
N MET A 146 8.73 1.65 -5.28
CA MET A 146 8.30 1.38 -6.65
C MET A 146 9.50 0.87 -7.43
N LEU A 147 9.46 -0.39 -7.87
CA LEU A 147 10.52 -1.02 -8.64
C LEU A 147 10.38 -0.71 -10.12
N THR A 148 9.14 -0.76 -10.62
CA THR A 148 8.84 -0.61 -12.04
C THR A 148 7.51 0.13 -12.23
N ILE A 149 7.50 1.10 -13.14
CA ILE A 149 6.28 1.68 -13.73
C ILE A 149 6.49 1.66 -15.24
N GLN A 150 5.64 0.94 -15.99
CA GLN A 150 5.80 0.78 -17.43
C GLN A 150 4.45 0.81 -18.14
N ILE A 151 4.40 1.48 -19.29
CA ILE A 151 3.28 1.32 -20.22
C ILE A 151 3.48 0.01 -20.98
N LYS A 152 2.43 -0.81 -21.06
CA LYS A 152 2.38 -2.04 -21.83
C LYS A 152 1.15 -2.06 -22.71
N ASP A 153 1.20 -2.79 -23.81
CA ASP A 153 0.02 -3.07 -24.61
C ASP A 153 -1.00 -3.88 -23.78
N GLY A 154 -2.27 -3.58 -24.00
CA GLY A 154 -3.40 -4.27 -23.38
C GLY A 154 -4.44 -3.32 -22.79
N GLN A 155 -5.57 -3.90 -22.41
CA GLN A 155 -6.72 -3.18 -21.90
C GLN A 155 -6.40 -2.45 -20.58
N THR A 156 -6.74 -1.16 -20.51
CA THR A 156 -6.74 -0.41 -19.25
C THR A 156 -7.87 -0.89 -18.33
N PHE A 157 -7.59 -1.08 -17.04
CA PHE A 157 -8.61 -1.49 -16.07
C PHE A 157 -9.14 -0.28 -15.29
N TYR A 158 -10.46 -0.21 -15.13
CA TYR A 158 -11.11 0.85 -14.39
C TYR A 158 -12.45 0.40 -13.78
N LYS A 159 -12.92 1.14 -12.76
CA LYS A 159 -14.28 1.03 -12.20
C LYS A 159 -15.05 2.31 -12.47
N GLN A 160 -16.25 2.16 -13.02
CA GLN A 160 -17.30 3.17 -12.92
C GLN A 160 -18.04 2.92 -11.60
N ASN A 161 -17.99 3.89 -10.69
CA ASN A 161 -18.79 3.87 -9.46
C ASN A 161 -20.23 4.29 -9.77
#